data_AF-A0A7U3D1T5-F1
#
_entry.id   AF-A0A7U3D1T5-F1
#
_cell.length_a   1.000
_cell.length_b   1.000
_cell.length_c   1.000
_cell.angle_alpha   90.00
_cell.angle_beta   90.00
_cell.angle_gamma   90.00
#
_symmetry.space_group_name_H-M   'P 1'
#
loop_
_entity.id
_entity.type
_entity.pdbx_description
1 polymer ?
#
loop_
_entity_poly.entity_id
_entity_poly.type
_entity_poly.pdbx_seq_one_letter_code
_entity_poly.pdbx_strand_id
1 'polypeptide(L)' 'MESLVIGSRKIGRRGKGLCIMLPSIWLKNIDSTVGSTVTLTIEDNKLIVEPEVKKK' A
#
# COMPACT_ATOMS: atom_id res chain seq x y z
N MET A 1 -17.36 9.05 1.94
CA MET A 1 -15.89 8.95 1.87
C MET A 1 -15.52 9.26 0.42
N GLU A 2 -14.91 10.41 0.15
CA GLU A 2 -14.53 10.78 -1.22
C GLU A 2 -13.37 9.91 -1.69
N SER A 3 -13.53 9.24 -2.84
CA SER A 3 -12.49 8.41 -3.42
C SER A 3 -11.52 9.28 -4.21
N LEU A 4 -10.28 9.40 -3.77
CA LEU A 4 -9.22 10.06 -4.52
C LEU A 4 -8.58 9.07 -5.49
N VAL A 5 -8.80 9.25 -6.80
CA VAL A 5 -8.15 8.42 -7.83
C VAL A 5 -6.77 8.98 -8.13
N ILE A 6 -5.72 8.28 -7.67
CA ILE A 6 -4.34 8.73 -7.85
C ILE A 6 -3.67 8.00 -9.02
N GLY A 7 -4.19 8.28 -10.22
CA GLY A 7 -3.65 7.81 -11.50
C GLY A 7 -3.51 6.29 -11.62
N SER A 8 -2.83 5.87 -12.69
CA SER A 8 -2.49 4.45 -12.90
C SER A 8 -1.06 4.18 -12.46
N ARG A 9 -0.80 2.97 -11.95
CA ARG A 9 0.54 2.51 -11.57
C ARG A 9 0.82 1.17 -12.22
N LYS A 10 2.06 0.99 -12.68
CA LYS A 10 2.51 -0.29 -13.24
C LYS A 10 2.80 -1.26 -12.09
N ILE A 11 2.32 -2.49 -12.24
CA ILE A 11 2.74 -3.60 -11.39
C ILE A 11 4.03 -4.16 -11.99
N GLY A 12 5.09 -4.18 -11.19
CA GLY A 12 6.36 -4.78 -11.53
C GLY A 12 6.52 -6.18 -10.91
N ARG A 13 7.65 -6.81 -11.20
CA ARG A 13 8.11 -8.02 -10.52
C ARG A 13 9.44 -7.77 -9.82
N ARG A 14 9.60 -8.29 -8.61
CA ARG A 14 10.88 -8.35 -7.90
C ARG A 14 11.11 -9.79 -7.44
N GLY A 15 12.03 -10.48 -8.11
CA GLY A 15 12.17 -11.94 -7.95
C GLY A 15 10.88 -12.66 -8.33
N LYS A 16 10.35 -13.47 -7.41
CA LYS A 16 9.07 -14.19 -7.58
C LYS A 16 7.84 -13.37 -7.13
N GLY A 17 8.04 -12.20 -6.53
CA GLY A 17 6.96 -11.37 -6.00
C GLY A 17 6.45 -10.32 -6.99
N LEU A 18 5.17 -9.98 -6.87
CA LEU A 18 4.59 -8.79 -7.50
C LEU A 18 4.93 -7.56 -6.66
N CYS A 19 5.18 -6.43 -7.32
CA CYS A 19 5.51 -5.17 -6.65
C CYS A 19 4.70 -4.03 -7.23
N ILE A 20 4.11 -3.23 -6.35
CA ILE A 20 3.46 -1.96 -6.70
C ILE A 20 4.39 -0.85 -6.21
N MET A 21 4.73 0.08 -7.09
CA MET A 21 5.49 1.27 -6.69
C MET A 21 4.53 2.30 -6.08
N LEU A 22 4.69 2.54 -4.78
CA LEU A 22 3.94 3.56 -4.06
C LEU A 22 4.75 4.88 -4.04
N PRO A 23 4.11 6.04 -4.25
CA PRO A 23 4.74 7.33 -3.97
C PRO A 23 5.22 7.41 -2.53
N SER A 24 6.43 7.93 -2.30
CA SER A 24 7.01 8.05 -0.95
C SER A 24 6.16 8.90 0.01
N ILE A 25 5.39 9.85 -0.53
CA ILE A 25 4.47 10.69 0.25
C ILE A 25 3.34 9.87 0.90
N TRP A 26 2.91 8.75 0.32
CA TRP A 26 1.86 7.92 0.93
C TRP A 26 2.36 7.23 2.19
N LEU A 27 3.59 6.71 2.17
CA LEU A 27 4.20 6.10 3.35
C LEU A 27 4.27 7.09 4.52
N LYS A 28 4.62 8.35 4.24
CA LYS A 28 4.60 9.42 5.25
C LYS A 28 3.19 9.68 5.81
N ASN A 29 2.18 9.68 4.95
CA ASN A 29 0.79 9.95 5.37
C ASN A 29 0.18 8.84 6.22
N ILE A 30 0.70 7.61 6.14
CA ILE A 30 0.25 6.46 6.94
C ILE A 30 1.23 6.10 8.06
N ASP A 31 2.15 7.02 8.42
CA ASP A 31 3.21 6.81 9.41
C ASP A 31 3.98 5.48 9.25
N SER A 32 4.22 5.08 8.00
CA SER A 32 4.89 3.84 7.65
C SER A 32 6.27 4.10 7.04
N THR A 33 7.18 3.14 7.19
CA THR A 33 8.55 3.22 6.69
C THR A 33 8.95 1.96 5.94
N VAL A 34 10.02 2.02 5.15
CA VAL A 34 10.54 0.84 4.45
C VAL A 34 10.84 -0.28 5.45
N GLY A 35 10.30 -1.48 5.20
CA GLY A 35 10.44 -2.62 6.10
C GLY A 35 9.31 -2.76 7.13
N SER A 36 8.34 -1.83 7.15
CA SER A 36 7.12 -1.99 7.95
C SER A 36 6.24 -3.11 7.40
N THR A 37 5.62 -3.87 8.30
CA THR A 37 4.56 -4.80 7.93
C THR A 37 3.28 -4.03 7.60
N VAL A 38 2.55 -4.52 6.60
CA VAL A 38 1.24 -3.99 6.20
C VAL A 38 0.25 -5.14 6.10
N THR A 39 -1.01 -4.84 6.41
CA THR A 39 -2.14 -5.72 6.18
C THR A 39 -2.70 -5.46 4.79
N LEU A 40 -2.99 -6.54 4.05
CA LEU A 40 -3.58 -6.50 2.73
C LEU A 40 -4.97 -7.12 2.78
N THR A 41 -6.00 -6.34 2.47
CA THR A 41 -7.40 -6.80 2.45
C THR A 41 -7.95 -6.60 1.04
N ILE A 42 -8.71 -7.58 0.52
CA ILE A 42 -9.38 -7.45 -0.78
C ILE A 42 -10.88 -7.27 -0.53
N GLU A 43 -11.42 -6.13 -0.97
CA GLU A 43 -12.84 -5.78 -0.86
C GLU A 43 -13.33 -5.16 -2.18
N ASP A 44 -14.44 -5.63 -2.74
CA ASP A 44 -15.05 -5.06 -3.96
C ASP A 44 -14.06 -4.81 -5.12
N ASN A 45 -13.17 -5.77 -5.39
CA ASN A 45 -12.07 -5.68 -6.37
C ASN A 45 -11.02 -4.58 -6.09
N LYS A 46 -10.95 -4.09 -4.85
CA LYS A 46 -9.91 -3.16 -4.38
C LYS A 46 -8.97 -3.89 -3.43
N LEU A 47 -7.67 -3.62 -3.58
CA LEU A 47 -6.66 -4.01 -2.61
C LEU A 47 -6.49 -2.85 -1.63
N ILE A 48 -6.94 -3.05 -0.40
CA ILE A 48 -6.78 -2.13 0.73
C ILE A 48 -5.46 -2.48 1.41
N VAL A 49 -4.62 -1.46 1.64
CA VAL A 49 -3.31 -1.59 2.27
C VAL A 49 -3.31 -0.73 3.52
N GLU A 50 -3.20 -1.37 4.68
CA GLU A 50 -3.20 -0.70 5.97
C GLU A 50 -1.87 -0.96 6.70
N PRO A 51 -1.26 0.05 7.35
CA PRO A 51 -0.11 -0.19 8.20
C PRO A 51 -0.50 -1.10 9.37
N GLU A 52 0.35 -2.06 9.70
CA GLU A 52 0.12 -2.86 10.91
C GLU A 52 0.37 -1.96 12.13
N VAL A 53 -0.72 -1.54 12.78
CA VAL A 53 -0.61 -0.78 14.03
C VAL A 53 -0.06 -1.72 15.08
N LYS A 54 1.23 -1.58 15.44
CA LYS A 54 1.77 -2.23 16.63
C LYS A 54 0.95 -1.73 17.82
N LYS A 55 0.05 -2.58 18.34
CA LYS A 55 -0.56 -2.36 19.66
C LYS A 55 0.59 -2.22 20.66
N LYS A 56 0.76 -1.01 21.19
CA LYS A 56 1.64 -0.74 22.33
C LYS A 56 1.00 -1.27 23.60
#